data_AF-A0A8T1S4I6-F1
#
_entry.id   AF-A0A8T1S4I6-F1
#
_cell.length_a   1.000
_cell.length_b   1.000
_cell.length_c   1.000
_cell.angle_alpha   90.00
_cell.angle_beta   90.00
_cell.angle_gamma   90.00
#
_symmetry.space_group_name_H-M   'P 1'
#
loop_
_entity.id
_entity.type
_entity.pdbx_description
1 polymer ?
#
loop_
_entity_poly.entity_id
_entity_poly.type
_entity_poly.pdbx_seq_one_letter_code
_entity_poly.pdbx_strand_id
1 'polypeptide(L)'
;MKEVITIEMGDEILVECDFQTLDRTEITFGGPSTLNEMCLAFLFYYPRNNISSCMGYPDIQQIAHALGQEASDAMEGMIAMNYVEWNNETIKTAEKAAKEADQIVMIKTIAELQKNESGIIRDIMISESGPCHDISGRLGVRHPQLAANLRGAAAVISLAFSTAEIFPLPLLLLTQLAFTWLLTSSQCRI
;
A
#
# COMPACT_ATOMS: atom_id res chain seq x y z
N MET A 1 22.31 5.59 5.40
CA MET A 1 22.75 6.67 6.31
C MET A 1 24.24 6.85 6.14
N LYS A 2 24.72 8.07 5.89
CA LYS A 2 26.17 8.36 5.87
C LYS A 2 26.73 8.62 7.28
N GLU A 3 25.86 9.02 8.21
CA GLU A 3 26.18 9.35 9.59
C GLU A 3 25.07 8.82 10.53
N VAL A 4 25.42 8.59 11.80
CA VAL A 4 24.46 8.18 12.85
C VAL A 4 23.76 9.43 13.37
N ILE A 5 22.43 9.38 13.46
CA ILE A 5 21.60 10.46 13.98
C ILE A 5 21.14 10.07 15.39
N THR A 6 21.35 10.96 16.37
CA THR A 6 20.79 10.83 17.71
C THR A 6 19.39 11.42 17.73
N ILE A 7 18.42 10.67 18.24
CA ILE A 7 17.02 11.09 18.41
C ILE A 7 16.72 11.06 19.91
N GLU A 8 16.29 12.20 20.45
CA GLU A 8 16.02 12.39 21.86
C GLU A 8 14.51 12.33 22.18
N MET A 9 14.18 12.23 23.47
CA MET A 9 12.78 12.27 23.89
C MET A 9 12.16 13.63 23.60
N GLY A 10 11.04 13.61 22.87
CA GLY A 10 10.35 14.83 22.41
C GLY A 10 10.65 15.18 20.95
N ASP A 11 11.63 14.53 20.33
CA ASP A 11 11.83 14.62 18.89
C ASP A 11 10.72 13.88 18.14
N GLU A 12 10.45 14.34 16.92
CA GLU A 12 9.44 13.76 16.04
C GLU A 12 10.10 13.18 14.79
N ILE A 13 9.65 12.00 14.38
CA ILE A 13 10.09 11.34 13.15
C ILE A 13 8.95 11.45 12.14
N LEU A 14 9.15 12.30 11.13
CA LEU A 14 8.20 12.50 10.04
C LEU A 14 8.65 11.69 8.82
N VAL A 15 7.69 11.02 8.17
CA VAL A 15 7.92 10.23 6.97
C VAL A 15 6.91 10.68 5.92
N GLU A 16 7.41 11.06 4.75
CA GLU A 16 6.61 11.42 3.58
C GLU A 16 6.94 10.46 2.44
N CYS A 17 5.90 10.08 1.70
CA CYS A 17 6.01 9.21 0.55
C CYS A 17 5.22 9.83 -0.60
N ASP A 18 5.87 9.97 -1.74
CA ASP A 18 5.25 10.42 -2.98
C ASP A 18 4.75 9.21 -3.78
N PHE A 19 3.45 9.16 -4.03
CA PHE A 19 2.81 8.09 -4.79
C PHE A 19 2.35 8.59 -6.16
N GLN A 20 2.42 7.72 -7.16
CA GLN A 20 1.87 7.98 -8.49
C GLN A 20 0.79 6.96 -8.82
N THR A 21 -0.44 7.44 -8.98
CA THR A 21 -1.63 6.60 -9.25
C THR A 21 -2.21 6.85 -10.65
N LEU A 22 -1.41 7.39 -11.58
CA LEU A 22 -1.85 7.74 -12.95
C LEU A 22 -2.36 6.55 -13.77
N ASP A 23 -1.96 5.32 -13.40
CA ASP A 23 -2.37 4.06 -14.02
C ASP A 23 -3.52 3.37 -13.26
N ARG A 24 -4.04 3.99 -12.20
CA ARG A 24 -5.14 3.45 -11.38
C ARG A 24 -6.45 4.17 -11.69
N THR A 25 -7.54 3.41 -11.70
CA THR A 25 -8.90 3.93 -11.95
C THR A 25 -9.70 4.13 -10.67
N GLU A 26 -9.32 3.47 -9.59
CA GLU A 26 -9.99 3.49 -8.29
C GLU A 26 -9.03 4.01 -7.21
N ILE A 27 -9.59 4.45 -6.08
CA ILE A 27 -8.81 4.86 -4.92
C ILE A 27 -7.90 3.71 -4.46
N THR A 28 -6.65 4.04 -4.14
CA THR A 28 -5.68 3.08 -3.61
C THR A 28 -5.50 3.30 -2.12
N PHE A 29 -5.80 2.28 -1.32
CA PHE A 29 -5.66 2.33 0.14
C PHE A 29 -4.29 1.84 0.61
N GLY A 30 -3.98 2.15 1.87
CA GLY A 30 -2.83 1.57 2.56
C GLY A 30 -3.03 0.09 2.89
N GLY A 31 -2.03 -0.76 2.65
CA GLY A 31 -2.05 -2.16 3.09
C GLY A 31 -1.05 -3.06 2.38
N PRO A 32 -0.94 -4.34 2.80
CA PRO A 32 0.08 -5.27 2.29
C PRO A 32 -0.25 -5.92 0.93
N SER A 33 -1.44 -5.65 0.38
CA SER A 33 -1.86 -6.17 -0.93
C SER A 33 -1.06 -5.53 -2.07
N THR A 34 -0.89 -6.23 -3.18
CA THR A 34 -0.25 -5.70 -4.41
C THR A 34 -1.05 -4.57 -5.07
N LEU A 35 -2.35 -4.47 -4.75
CA LEU A 35 -3.20 -3.38 -5.20
C LEU A 35 -3.16 -2.15 -4.27
N ASN A 36 -2.58 -2.29 -3.09
CA ASN A 36 -2.49 -1.25 -2.07
C ASN A 36 -1.09 -0.64 -2.03
N GLU A 37 -0.96 0.48 -1.33
CA GLU A 37 0.33 1.15 -1.10
C GLU A 37 0.80 1.01 0.35
N MET A 38 2.10 1.20 0.58
CA MET A 38 2.70 1.22 1.90
C MET A 38 3.74 2.35 1.99
N CYS A 39 3.62 3.19 3.02
CA CYS A 39 4.64 4.19 3.37
C CYS A 39 5.35 3.74 4.66
N LEU A 40 6.55 3.16 4.53
CA LEU A 40 7.27 2.54 5.65
C LEU A 40 8.72 3.02 5.72
N ALA A 41 9.17 3.36 6.91
CA ALA A 41 10.58 3.61 7.22
C ALA A 41 11.07 2.62 8.28
N PHE A 42 12.06 1.79 7.93
CA PHE A 42 12.67 0.84 8.86
C PHE A 42 13.89 1.49 9.53
N LEU A 43 13.75 1.83 10.81
CA LEU A 43 14.82 2.42 11.61
C LEU A 43 15.65 1.33 12.29
N PHE A 44 16.95 1.33 12.01
CA PHE A 44 17.93 0.51 12.71
C PHE A 44 18.64 1.39 13.74
N TYR A 45 18.38 1.18 15.03
CA TYR A 45 18.83 2.06 16.11
C TYR A 45 19.37 1.27 17.31
N TYR A 46 20.16 1.95 18.16
CA TYR A 46 20.58 1.46 19.47
C TYR A 46 20.60 2.62 20.49
N PRO A 47 20.47 2.35 21.79
CA PRO A 47 20.16 1.06 22.42
C PRO A 47 18.73 0.61 22.09
N ARG A 48 18.46 -0.69 22.27
CA ARG A 48 17.13 -1.25 22.03
C ARG A 48 16.10 -0.57 22.94
N ASN A 49 14.97 -0.16 22.37
CA ASN A 49 13.81 0.34 23.12
C ASN A 49 12.64 -0.68 23.00
N ASN A 50 11.51 -0.40 23.66
CA ASN A 50 10.36 -1.31 23.70
C ASN A 50 9.32 -1.06 22.58
N ILE A 51 9.63 -0.24 21.59
CA ILE A 51 8.73 0.09 20.46
C ILE A 51 9.05 -0.85 19.30
N SER A 52 8.03 -1.54 18.79
CA SER A 52 8.13 -2.40 17.59
C SER A 52 7.74 -1.65 16.32
N SER A 53 6.70 -0.81 16.39
CA SER A 53 6.26 0.02 15.27
C SER A 53 5.52 1.26 15.74
N CYS A 54 5.59 2.31 14.94
CA CYS A 54 4.78 3.51 15.05
C CYS A 54 4.09 3.74 13.70
N MET A 55 2.78 3.96 13.70
CA MET A 55 2.00 4.24 12.50
C MET A 55 1.15 5.48 12.76
N GLY A 56 1.21 6.45 11.84
CA GLY A 56 0.37 7.64 11.87
C GLY A 56 -0.59 7.64 10.68
N TYR A 57 -1.84 8.02 10.90
CA TYR A 57 -2.84 8.18 9.86
C TYR A 57 -3.74 9.37 10.17
N PRO A 58 -4.18 10.12 9.15
CA PRO A 58 -5.22 11.13 9.36
C PRO A 58 -6.54 10.45 9.75
N ASP A 59 -7.36 11.17 10.49
CA ASP A 59 -8.73 10.75 10.77
C ASP A 59 -9.55 10.70 9.46
N ILE A 60 -9.71 9.49 8.94
CA ILE A 60 -10.42 9.23 7.69
C ILE A 60 -11.91 9.61 7.78
N GLN A 61 -12.48 9.61 8.98
CA GLN A 61 -13.86 10.06 9.17
C GLN A 61 -13.97 11.56 8.88
N GLN A 62 -13.02 12.37 9.36
CA GLN A 62 -12.98 13.81 9.08
C GLN A 62 -12.79 14.09 7.58
N ILE A 63 -11.93 13.33 6.91
CA ILE A 63 -11.73 13.44 5.46
C ILE A 63 -13.03 13.10 4.71
N ALA A 64 -13.71 12.01 5.08
CA ALA A 64 -14.96 11.61 4.46
C ALA A 64 -16.04 12.70 4.61
N HIS A 65 -16.19 13.28 5.80
CA HIS A 65 -17.10 14.41 6.05
C HIS A 65 -16.76 15.63 5.20
N ALA A 66 -15.47 15.96 5.06
CA ALA A 66 -15.02 17.08 4.23
C ALA A 66 -15.35 16.87 2.73
N LEU A 67 -15.48 15.62 2.29
CA LEU A 67 -15.90 15.23 0.94
C LEU A 67 -17.42 15.04 0.81
N GLY A 68 -18.19 15.43 1.84
CA GLY A 68 -19.65 15.34 1.85
C GLY A 68 -20.19 13.92 2.00
N GLN A 69 -19.36 12.97 2.46
CA GLN A 69 -19.79 11.61 2.76
C GLN A 69 -20.27 11.49 4.21
N GLU A 70 -21.25 10.62 4.45
CA GLU A 70 -21.69 10.27 5.80
C GLU A 70 -20.87 9.09 6.33
N ALA A 71 -20.23 9.27 7.48
CA ALA A 71 -19.47 8.23 8.17
C ALA A 71 -19.58 8.37 9.69
N SER A 72 -20.03 7.32 10.38
CA SER A 72 -20.15 7.31 11.85
C SER A 72 -18.87 6.91 12.57
N ASP A 73 -17.97 6.18 11.88
CA ASP A 73 -16.65 5.81 12.36
C ASP A 73 -15.61 5.74 11.22
N ALA A 74 -14.36 5.40 11.56
CA ALA A 74 -13.26 5.30 10.61
C ALA A 74 -13.44 4.19 9.56
N MET A 75 -14.13 3.09 9.90
CA MET A 75 -14.39 2.00 8.95
C MET A 75 -15.42 2.45 7.91
N GLU A 76 -16.50 3.06 8.35
CA GLU A 76 -17.50 3.66 7.46
C GLU A 76 -16.87 4.78 6.63
N GLY A 77 -16.00 5.59 7.21
CA GLY A 77 -15.22 6.60 6.48
C GLY A 77 -14.44 5.98 5.33
N MET A 78 -13.67 4.93 5.60
CA MET A 78 -12.91 4.21 4.56
C MET A 78 -13.80 3.62 3.48
N ILE A 79 -14.94 3.05 3.84
CA ILE A 79 -15.91 2.52 2.88
C ILE A 79 -16.48 3.64 2.02
N ALA A 80 -16.85 4.76 2.63
CA ALA A 80 -17.43 5.91 1.95
C ALA A 80 -16.49 6.53 0.90
N MET A 81 -15.17 6.50 1.15
CA MET A 81 -14.17 6.97 0.18
C MET A 81 -14.20 6.24 -1.16
N ASN A 82 -14.71 5.00 -1.23
CA ASN A 82 -14.88 4.26 -2.50
C ASN A 82 -15.99 4.84 -3.39
N TYR A 83 -16.94 5.58 -2.80
CA TYR A 83 -18.08 6.14 -3.51
C TYR A 83 -17.87 7.61 -3.91
N VAL A 84 -16.71 8.19 -3.58
CA VAL A 84 -16.35 9.55 -3.97
C VAL A 84 -16.03 9.59 -5.46
N GLU A 85 -16.62 10.54 -6.18
CA GLU A 85 -16.22 10.86 -7.55
C GLU A 85 -14.92 11.67 -7.54
N TRP A 86 -13.82 11.03 -7.96
CA TRP A 86 -12.49 11.64 -7.97
C TRP A 86 -12.29 12.56 -9.18
N ASN A 87 -12.09 13.85 -8.89
CA ASN A 87 -11.79 14.89 -9.86
C ASN A 87 -10.82 15.90 -9.25
N ASN A 88 -10.36 16.88 -10.03
CA ASN A 88 -9.35 17.85 -9.57
C ASN A 88 -9.78 18.68 -8.35
N GLU A 89 -11.08 18.85 -8.11
CA GLU A 89 -11.60 19.57 -6.95
C GLU A 89 -11.66 18.67 -5.72
N THR A 90 -12.24 17.47 -5.85
CA THR A 90 -12.33 16.51 -4.73
C THR A 90 -10.96 16.03 -4.26
N ILE A 91 -9.98 15.88 -5.18
CA ILE A 91 -8.59 15.60 -4.84
C ILE A 91 -8.00 16.71 -3.95
N LYS A 92 -8.15 17.98 -4.35
CA LYS A 92 -7.64 19.12 -3.55
C LYS A 92 -8.30 19.22 -2.19
N THR A 93 -9.61 18.95 -2.14
CA THR A 93 -10.35 18.92 -0.87
C THR A 93 -9.85 17.79 0.03
N ALA A 94 -9.64 16.59 -0.52
CA ALA A 94 -9.12 15.45 0.23
C ALA A 94 -7.68 15.71 0.72
N GLU A 95 -6.81 16.26 -0.11
CA GLU A 95 -5.43 16.63 0.26
C GLU A 95 -5.42 17.65 1.40
N LYS A 96 -6.24 18.70 1.28
CA LYS A 96 -6.37 19.72 2.32
C LYS A 96 -6.91 19.12 3.61
N ALA A 97 -8.01 18.35 3.53
CA ALA A 97 -8.62 17.72 4.68
C ALA A 97 -7.66 16.74 5.37
N ALA A 98 -6.88 15.97 4.60
CA ALA A 98 -5.90 15.04 5.15
C ALA A 98 -4.76 15.76 5.89
N LYS A 99 -4.35 16.95 5.46
CA LYS A 99 -3.34 17.76 6.17
C LYS A 99 -3.89 18.43 7.43
N GLU A 100 -5.16 18.80 7.42
CA GLU A 100 -5.82 19.51 8.53
C GLU A 100 -6.45 18.56 9.56
N ALA A 101 -6.68 17.30 9.19
CA ALA A 101 -7.29 16.31 10.06
C ALA A 101 -6.43 15.97 11.27
N ASP A 102 -7.10 15.60 12.37
CA ASP A 102 -6.42 15.04 13.53
C ASP A 102 -5.65 13.77 13.13
N GLN A 103 -4.41 13.65 13.62
CA GLN A 103 -3.63 12.45 13.41
C GLN A 103 -3.95 11.44 14.51
N ILE A 104 -4.14 10.18 14.14
CA ILE A 104 -4.16 9.06 15.06
C ILE A 104 -2.81 8.35 14.95
N VAL A 105 -2.14 8.20 16.09
CA VAL A 105 -0.83 7.56 16.19
C VAL A 105 -0.97 6.24 16.94
N MET A 106 -0.69 5.13 16.26
CA MET A 106 -0.63 3.80 16.85
C MET A 106 0.82 3.44 17.17
N ILE A 107 1.12 3.28 18.46
CA ILE A 107 2.41 2.80 18.94
C ILE A 107 2.22 1.36 19.39
N LYS A 108 2.97 0.44 18.78
CA LYS A 108 3.02 -0.96 19.21
C LYS A 108 4.34 -1.25 19.91
N THR A 109 4.24 -2.04 20.96
CA THR A 109 5.42 -2.54 21.68
C THR A 109 5.89 -3.88 21.12
N ILE A 110 7.09 -4.32 21.52
CA ILE A 110 7.62 -5.65 21.15
C ILE A 110 6.72 -6.79 21.66
N ALA A 111 5.94 -6.54 22.72
CA ALA A 111 4.96 -7.49 23.24
C ALA A 111 3.58 -7.40 22.55
N GLU A 112 3.49 -6.73 21.39
CA GLU A 112 2.26 -6.50 20.63
C GLU A 112 1.17 -5.71 21.40
N LEU A 113 1.53 -5.03 22.49
CA LEU A 113 0.63 -4.08 23.15
C LEU A 113 0.52 -2.81 22.31
N GLN A 114 -0.71 -2.42 21.98
CA GLN A 114 -1.02 -1.22 21.22
C GLN A 114 -1.47 -0.09 22.15
N LYS A 115 -0.90 1.10 21.93
CA LYS A 115 -1.34 2.37 22.53
C LYS A 115 -1.68 3.33 21.41
N ASN A 116 -2.86 3.94 21.49
CA ASN A 116 -3.27 4.99 20.56
C ASN A 116 -3.05 6.35 21.21
N GLU A 117 -2.48 7.27 20.45
CA GLU A 117 -2.29 8.67 20.81
C GLU A 117 -2.87 9.56 19.71
N SER A 118 -3.17 10.81 20.04
CA SER A 118 -3.59 11.83 19.09
C SER A 118 -2.41 12.73 18.76
N GLY A 119 -2.34 13.21 17.52
CA GLY A 119 -1.29 14.09 17.03
C GLY A 119 -1.81 15.03 15.95
N ILE A 120 -0.88 15.72 15.28
CA ILE A 120 -1.16 16.59 14.15
C ILE A 120 -0.22 16.25 13.00
N ILE A 121 -0.71 16.36 11.76
CA ILE A 121 0.10 16.15 10.56
C ILE A 121 0.89 17.43 10.29
N ARG A 122 2.20 17.37 10.46
CA ARG A 122 3.10 18.52 10.23
C ARG A 122 3.68 18.49 8.82
N ASP A 123 3.86 19.66 8.24
CA ASP A 123 4.64 19.81 7.02
C ASP A 123 6.13 19.51 7.29
N ILE A 124 6.74 18.71 6.40
CA ILE A 124 8.18 18.48 6.45
C ILE A 124 8.89 19.70 5.86
N MET A 125 9.49 20.51 6.73
CA MET A 125 10.38 21.58 6.28
C MET A 125 11.73 20.97 5.87
N ILE A 126 11.95 20.82 4.56
CA ILE A 126 13.25 20.43 4.04
C ILE A 126 14.22 21.57 4.35
N SER A 127 15.12 21.33 5.31
CA SER A 127 16.26 22.22 5.55
C SER A 127 17.12 22.25 4.27
N GLU A 128 17.50 23.45 3.81
CA GLU A 128 18.33 23.60 2.61
C GLU A 128 19.52 22.65 2.69
N SER A 129 19.54 21.69 1.75
CA SER A 129 20.67 20.79 1.62
C SER A 129 21.90 21.65 1.38
N GLY A 130 22.93 21.53 2.23
CA GLY A 130 24.21 22.18 1.99
C GLY A 130 24.72 21.85 0.57
N PRO A 131 25.59 22.69 -0.02
CA PRO A 131 26.02 22.52 -1.40
C PRO A 131 26.45 21.09 -1.68
N CYS A 132 25.86 20.47 -2.69
CA CYS A 132 26.34 19.19 -3.20
C CYS A 132 27.83 19.33 -3.49
N HIS A 133 28.69 18.64 -2.73
CA HIS A 133 30.10 18.58 -3.08
C HIS A 133 30.22 17.83 -4.40
N ASP A 134 30.56 18.57 -5.46
CA ASP A 134 30.82 18.00 -6.77
C ASP A 134 32.03 17.06 -6.70
N ILE A 135 31.78 15.75 -6.65
CA ILE A 135 32.83 14.72 -6.71
C ILE A 135 33.21 14.43 -8.18
N SER A 136 32.58 15.08 -9.17
CA SER A 136 32.88 14.91 -10.60
C SER A 136 34.34 15.25 -10.93
N GLY A 137 35.04 15.99 -10.06
CA GLY A 137 36.46 16.33 -10.22
C GLY A 137 37.50 15.30 -9.76
N ARG A 138 37.14 14.19 -9.07
CA ARG A 138 38.13 13.27 -8.47
C ARG A 138 38.11 11.81 -8.93
N LEU A 139 37.18 11.41 -9.78
CA LEU A 139 37.30 10.18 -10.54
C LEU A 139 37.39 10.55 -12.02
N GLY A 140 38.59 10.49 -12.56
CA GLY A 140 38.82 10.46 -14.01
C GLY A 140 38.22 9.18 -14.60
N VAL A 141 36.89 9.11 -14.67
CA VAL A 141 36.17 8.12 -15.47
C VAL A 141 36.13 8.68 -16.88
N ARG A 142 37.12 8.26 -17.66
CA ARG A 142 37.08 8.35 -19.12
C ARG A 142 35.75 7.72 -19.55
N HIS A 143 34.80 8.54 -20.01
CA HIS A 143 33.58 8.07 -20.66
C HIS A 143 33.98 7.13 -21.80
N PRO A 144 33.61 5.85 -21.79
CA PRO A 144 33.47 5.12 -23.04
C PRO A 144 32.19 5.65 -23.69
N GLN A 145 32.32 6.36 -24.80
CA GLN A 145 31.20 6.50 -25.73
C GLN A 145 30.84 5.08 -26.19
N LEU A 146 29.81 4.50 -25.61
CA LEU A 146 29.15 3.33 -26.17
C LEU A 146 27.79 3.77 -26.71
N ALA A 147 27.78 4.18 -27.97
CA ALA A 147 26.58 4.16 -28.77
C ALA A 147 26.14 2.70 -28.95
N ALA A 148 25.20 2.25 -28.13
CA ALA A 148 24.54 0.96 -28.31
C ALA A 148 23.11 1.21 -28.80
N ASN A 149 22.97 1.25 -30.13
CA ASN A 149 21.68 1.02 -30.78
C ASN A 149 21.29 -0.45 -30.56
N LEU A 150 20.44 -0.73 -29.57
CA LEU A 150 19.68 -1.99 -29.54
C LEU A 150 18.25 -1.75 -29.98
N ARG A 151 17.98 -2.05 -31.25
CA ARG A 151 16.65 -2.36 -31.76
C ARG A 151 16.29 -3.77 -31.28
N GLY A 152 15.42 -3.87 -30.27
CA GLY A 152 14.77 -5.14 -29.91
C GLY A 152 13.55 -5.36 -30.80
N ALA A 153 13.70 -6.13 -31.86
CA ALA A 153 12.57 -6.69 -32.60
C ALA A 153 12.00 -7.90 -31.83
N ALA A 154 10.67 -7.99 -31.79
CA ALA A 154 9.93 -9.04 -31.11
C ALA A 154 10.26 -10.44 -31.63
N ALA A 155 10.46 -11.40 -30.73
CA ALA A 155 10.38 -12.82 -31.02
C ALA A 155 9.14 -13.38 -30.32
N VAL A 156 8.06 -13.52 -31.09
CA VAL A 156 6.87 -14.30 -30.73
C VAL A 156 7.28 -15.77 -30.78
N ILE A 157 7.25 -16.47 -29.65
CA ILE A 157 7.28 -17.93 -29.65
C ILE A 157 5.83 -18.39 -29.61
N SER A 158 5.30 -18.74 -30.78
CA SER A 158 4.05 -19.48 -30.92
C SER A 158 4.26 -20.93 -30.48
N LEU A 159 3.56 -21.36 -29.44
CA LEU A 159 3.19 -22.76 -29.29
C LEU A 159 1.73 -22.88 -29.68
N ALA A 160 1.49 -23.33 -30.90
CA ALA A 160 0.19 -23.84 -31.32
C ALA A 160 0.12 -25.32 -30.94
N PHE A 161 -0.88 -25.72 -30.15
CA PHE A 161 -1.48 -27.05 -30.32
C PHE A 161 -2.94 -27.06 -29.85
N SER A 162 -3.81 -27.20 -30.86
CA SER A 162 -5.12 -27.84 -30.92
C SER A 162 -6.24 -27.44 -29.93
N THR A 163 -7.26 -26.84 -30.53
CA THR A 163 -8.66 -26.85 -30.13
C THR A 163 -9.16 -28.25 -29.75
N ALA A 164 -9.89 -28.35 -28.64
CA ALA A 164 -10.86 -29.41 -28.39
C ALA A 164 -12.00 -28.89 -27.50
N GLU A 165 -13.15 -28.68 -28.14
CA GLU A 165 -14.52 -28.95 -27.68
C GLU A 165 -15.06 -28.26 -26.40
N ILE A 166 -15.98 -27.34 -26.67
CA ILE A 166 -17.00 -26.81 -25.76
C ILE A 166 -17.98 -27.94 -25.43
N PHE A 167 -18.00 -28.42 -24.19
CA PHE A 167 -19.02 -29.35 -23.70
C PHE A 167 -20.31 -28.59 -23.32
N PRO A 168 -21.50 -28.99 -23.81
CA PRO A 168 -22.76 -28.39 -23.41
C PRO A 168 -23.18 -28.81 -21.99
N LEU A 169 -23.97 -27.94 -21.35
CA LEU A 169 -24.32 -27.92 -19.93
C LEU A 169 -25.31 -29.00 -19.37
N PRO A 170 -25.83 -30.05 -20.04
CA PRO A 170 -26.80 -30.94 -19.40
C PRO A 170 -26.27 -32.33 -18.98
N LEU A 171 -24.99 -32.47 -18.60
CA LEU A 171 -24.43 -33.76 -18.10
C LEU A 171 -23.95 -33.76 -16.64
N LEU A 172 -24.25 -32.71 -15.87
CA LEU A 172 -23.90 -32.60 -14.45
C LEU A 172 -25.03 -33.03 -13.49
N LEU A 173 -26.18 -33.49 -14.01
CA LEU A 173 -27.33 -33.88 -13.19
C LEU A 173 -27.46 -35.39 -12.92
N LEU A 174 -26.63 -36.24 -13.53
CA LEU A 174 -26.70 -37.71 -13.37
C LEU A 174 -25.70 -38.29 -12.36
N THR A 175 -24.73 -37.52 -11.88
CA THR A 175 -23.75 -37.98 -10.87
C THR A 175 -24.22 -37.77 -9.42
N GLN A 176 -25.28 -36.99 -9.21
CA GLN A 176 -25.84 -36.71 -7.87
C GLN A 176 -26.82 -37.79 -7.37
N LEU A 177 -27.37 -38.64 -8.24
CA LEU A 177 -28.33 -39.69 -7.84
C LEU A 177 -27.67 -41.05 -7.55
N ALA A 178 -26.41 -41.27 -7.96
CA ALA A 178 -25.67 -42.50 -7.64
C ALA A 178 -24.97 -42.45 -6.27
N PHE A 179 -24.59 -41.26 -5.79
CA PHE A 179 -23.90 -41.09 -4.50
C PHE A 179 -24.85 -41.17 -3.29
N THR A 180 -26.14 -40.87 -3.44
CA THR A 180 -27.14 -41.00 -2.35
C THR A 180 -27.63 -42.44 -2.16
N TRP A 181 -27.53 -43.30 -3.18
CA TRP A 181 -27.80 -44.74 -3.07
C TRP A 181 -26.66 -45.53 -2.40
N LEU A 182 -25.40 -45.10 -2.53
CA LEU A 182 -24.26 -45.77 -1.88
C LEU A 182 -24.13 -45.47 -0.38
N LEU A 183 -24.63 -44.31 0.09
CA LEU A 183 -24.57 -43.92 1.50
C LEU A 183 -25.75 -44.42 2.34
N THR A 184 -26.82 -44.91 1.70
CA THR A 184 -28.00 -45.47 2.40
C THR A 184 -27.95 -46.99 2.55
N SER A 185 -27.01 -47.69 1.91
CA SER A 185 -26.82 -49.15 2.04
C SER A 185 -25.77 -49.58 3.06
N SER A 186 -25.04 -48.66 3.69
CA SER A 186 -23.94 -48.99 4.63
C SER A 186 -24.24 -48.74 6.11
N GLN A 187 -25.50 -48.47 6.49
CA GLN A 187 -25.95 -48.56 7.89
C GLN A 187 -26.88 -49.77 8.08
N CYS A 188 -26.30 -50.98 8.03
CA CYS A 188 -26.86 -52.16 8.69
C CYS A 188 -25.83 -53.29 8.73
N ARG A 189 -24.96 -53.35 9.76
CA ARG A 189 -24.61 -54.59 10.48
C ARG A 189 -23.56 -54.37 11.58
N ILE A 190 -23.95 -54.84 12.77
CA ILE A 190 -23.25 -55.06 14.05
C ILE A 190 -23.12 -53.81 14.91
#